data_AF-A0A076HP43-F1
#
_entry.id   AF-A0A076HP43-F1
#
_cell.length_a   1.000
_cell.length_b   1.000
_cell.length_c   1.000
_cell.angle_alpha   90.00
_cell.angle_beta   90.00
_cell.angle_gamma   90.00
#
_symmetry.space_group_name_H-M   'P 1'
#
loop_
_entity.id
_entity.type
_entity.pdbx_description
1 polymer ?
#
loop_
_entity_poly.entity_id
_entity_poly.type
_entity_poly.pdbx_seq_one_letter_code
_entity_poly.pdbx_strand_id
1 'polypeptide(L)'
;MSLLLILLLAVFLLLLAPISICWGIYHWLAKRSRKAARLFLFLPITTYLIAGYFIYTAFYPTDDFYEKEFHQITSFPFPKEGRIIDKDASYPDQHGDYSACARIKVPASVYQHILHEVATDTTLSRVTFAHDSTFISSEQFIAVAGGIEPALFAHSLSGGSSVMNAYRFIGFLADRKTIIIYRCSS
;
A
#
# COMPACT_ATOMS: atom_id res chain seq x y z
N MET A 1 14.21 -27.59 14.53
CA MET A 1 15.63 -27.23 14.26
C MET A 1 16.03 -27.44 12.80
N SER A 2 15.62 -28.53 12.15
CA SER A 2 15.89 -28.79 10.73
C SER A 2 15.32 -27.73 9.77
N LEU A 3 14.07 -27.31 9.94
CA LEU A 3 13.41 -26.35 9.04
C LEU A 3 14.05 -24.96 9.07
N LEU A 4 14.39 -24.45 10.26
CA LEU A 4 15.11 -23.19 10.41
C LEU A 4 16.47 -23.23 9.71
N LEU A 5 17.20 -24.34 9.83
CA LEU A 5 18.52 -24.49 9.23
C LEU A 5 18.45 -24.55 7.69
N ILE A 6 17.43 -25.22 7.14
CA ILE A 6 17.16 -25.22 5.70
C ILE A 6 16.84 -23.81 5.21
N LEU A 7 16.03 -23.05 5.95
CA LEU A 7 15.65 -21.69 5.56
C LEU A 7 16.85 -20.74 5.58
N LEU A 8 17.70 -20.84 6.62
CA LEU A 8 18.96 -20.09 6.69
C LEU A 8 19.92 -20.46 5.55
N LEU A 9 20.04 -21.74 5.21
CA LEU A 9 20.87 -22.19 4.08
C LEU A 9 20.34 -21.65 2.75
N ALA A 10 19.02 -21.66 2.55
CA ALA A 10 18.39 -21.14 1.34
C ALA A 10 18.66 -19.63 1.18
N VAL A 11 18.50 -18.84 2.24
CA VAL A 11 18.82 -17.40 2.24
C VAL A 11 20.31 -17.18 1.96
N PHE A 12 21.19 -17.97 2.58
CA PHE A 12 22.63 -17.89 2.34
C PHE A 12 22.99 -18.17 0.87
N LEU A 13 22.41 -19.21 0.26
CA LEU A 13 22.60 -19.53 -1.15
C LEU A 13 22.05 -18.44 -2.08
N LEU A 14 20.89 -17.87 -1.75
CA LEU A 14 20.28 -16.76 -2.49
C LEU A 14 21.20 -15.52 -2.51
N LEU A 15 21.91 -15.25 -1.40
CA LEU A 15 22.85 -14.12 -1.30
C LEU A 15 24.21 -14.42 -1.94
N LEU A 16 24.65 -15.68 -1.98
CA LEU A 16 25.96 -16.03 -2.57
C LEU A 16 25.90 -16.29 -4.06
N ALA A 17 24.79 -16.80 -4.59
CA ALA A 17 24.67 -17.12 -6.00
C ALA A 17 24.92 -15.91 -6.92
N PRO A 18 24.32 -14.72 -6.70
CA PRO A 18 24.54 -13.55 -7.56
C PRO A 18 25.99 -13.05 -7.49
N ILE A 19 26.60 -13.11 -6.30
CA ILE A 19 28.00 -12.71 -6.08
C ILE A 19 28.93 -13.65 -6.85
N SER A 20 28.70 -14.96 -6.75
CA SER A 20 29.51 -15.99 -7.41
C SER A 20 29.41 -15.89 -8.93
N ILE A 21 28.20 -15.64 -9.46
CA ILE A 21 27.97 -15.42 -10.89
C ILE A 21 28.70 -14.14 -11.35
N CYS A 22 28.55 -13.03 -10.62
CA CYS A 22 29.22 -11.77 -10.95
C CYS A 22 30.75 -11.91 -10.93
N TRP A 23 31.29 -12.67 -9.96
CA TRP A 23 32.72 -12.94 -9.88
C TRP A 23 33.23 -13.78 -11.06
N GLY A 24 32.49 -14.82 -11.47
CA GLY A 24 32.83 -15.62 -12.65
C GLY A 24 32.84 -14.80 -13.94
N ILE A 25 31.82 -13.96 -14.13
CA ILE A 25 31.72 -13.06 -15.29
C ILE A 25 32.84 -12.00 -15.25
N TYR A 26 33.14 -11.43 -14.08
CA TYR A 26 34.25 -10.50 -13.90
C TYR A 26 35.58 -11.12 -14.31
N HIS A 27 35.88 -12.34 -13.85
CA HIS A 27 37.13 -13.01 -14.17
C HIS A 27 37.25 -13.33 -15.67
N TRP A 28 36.14 -13.70 -16.31
CA TRP A 28 36.10 -13.90 -17.76
C TRP A 28 36.30 -12.58 -18.54
N LEU A 29 35.64 -11.50 -18.13
CA LEU A 29 35.77 -10.17 -18.76
C LEU A 29 37.14 -9.54 -18.54
N ALA A 30 37.76 -9.74 -17.37
CA ALA A 30 39.08 -9.19 -17.06
C ALA A 30 40.16 -9.69 -18.03
N LYS A 31 39.98 -10.89 -18.59
CA LYS A 31 40.84 -11.45 -19.64
C LYS A 31 40.67 -10.77 -21.01
N ARG A 32 39.53 -10.11 -21.26
CA ARG A 32 39.19 -9.47 -22.54
C ARG A 32 39.30 -7.95 -22.51
N SER A 33 38.78 -7.30 -21.47
CA SER A 33 38.76 -5.84 -21.33
C SER A 33 38.67 -5.41 -19.86
N ARG A 34 39.70 -4.72 -19.38
CA ARG A 34 39.73 -4.16 -18.01
C ARG A 34 38.68 -3.08 -17.79
N LYS A 35 38.27 -2.35 -18.83
CA LYS A 35 37.21 -1.31 -18.73
C LYS A 35 35.83 -1.95 -18.48
N ALA A 36 35.49 -2.99 -19.24
CA ALA A 36 34.23 -3.71 -19.08
C ALA A 36 34.16 -4.46 -17.74
N ALA A 37 35.27 -5.06 -17.30
CA ALA A 37 35.36 -5.75 -16.01
C ALA A 37 35.10 -4.81 -14.83
N ARG A 38 35.59 -3.55 -14.89
CA ARG A 38 35.32 -2.55 -13.83
C ARG A 38 33.83 -2.19 -13.72
N LEU A 39 33.12 -2.07 -14.84
CA LEU A 39 31.69 -1.75 -14.82
C LEU A 39 30.87 -2.88 -14.17
N PHE A 40 31.24 -4.13 -14.46
CA PHE A 40 30.58 -5.31 -13.89
C PHE A 40 30.76 -5.47 -12.37
N LEU A 41 31.76 -4.82 -11.77
CA LEU A 41 31.96 -4.84 -10.32
C LEU A 41 30.78 -4.19 -9.56
N PHE A 42 30.10 -3.23 -10.18
CA PHE A 42 28.96 -2.51 -9.57
C PHE A 42 27.61 -3.23 -9.78
N LEU A 43 27.55 -4.19 -10.70
CA LEU A 43 26.34 -4.91 -11.04
C LEU A 43 25.70 -5.65 -9.85
N PRO A 44 26.43 -6.44 -9.03
CA PRO A 44 25.82 -7.14 -7.90
C PRO A 44 25.22 -6.18 -6.86
N ILE A 45 25.93 -5.09 -6.54
CA ILE A 45 25.44 -4.07 -5.60
C ILE A 45 24.17 -3.42 -6.14
N THR A 46 24.17 -3.05 -7.43
CA THR A 46 23.00 -2.43 -8.07
C THR A 46 21.80 -3.38 -8.06
N THR A 47 22.01 -4.66 -8.36
CA THR A 47 20.96 -5.69 -8.29
C THR A 47 20.38 -5.83 -6.89
N TYR A 48 21.21 -5.86 -5.85
CA TYR A 48 20.73 -5.94 -4.46
C TYR A 48 19.96 -4.68 -4.04
N LEU A 49 20.39 -3.49 -4.44
CA LEU A 49 19.66 -2.26 -4.16
C LEU A 49 18.30 -2.23 -4.85
N ILE A 50 18.23 -2.65 -6.12
CA ILE A 50 16.98 -2.75 -6.86
C ILE A 50 16.05 -3.78 -6.21
N ALA A 51 16.55 -4.97 -5.87
CA ALA A 51 15.77 -6.00 -5.18
C ALA A 51 15.27 -5.51 -3.81
N GLY A 52 16.14 -4.86 -3.04
CA GLY A 52 15.79 -4.26 -1.76
C GLY A 52 14.72 -3.19 -1.90
N TYR A 53 14.79 -2.34 -2.92
CA TYR A 53 13.75 -1.37 -3.24
C TYR A 53 12.40 -2.06 -3.51
N PHE A 54 12.36 -3.07 -4.36
CA PHE A 54 11.12 -3.79 -4.66
C PHE A 54 10.53 -4.49 -3.43
N ILE A 55 11.37 -5.15 -2.63
CA ILE A 55 10.95 -5.77 -1.36
C ILE A 55 10.38 -4.70 -0.43
N TYR A 56 11.08 -3.59 -0.25
CA TYR A 56 10.62 -2.50 0.59
C TYR A 56 9.26 -1.97 0.13
N THR A 57 9.08 -1.69 -1.16
CA THR A 57 7.81 -1.19 -1.69
C THR A 57 6.68 -2.22 -1.67
N ALA A 58 7.00 -3.52 -1.59
CA ALA A 58 6.00 -4.57 -1.42
C ALA A 58 5.43 -4.60 0.00
N PHE A 59 6.25 -4.28 1.01
CA PHE A 59 5.80 -4.16 2.40
C PHE A 59 5.25 -2.77 2.74
N TYR A 60 5.77 -1.73 2.10
CA TYR A 60 5.37 -0.34 2.32
C TYR A 60 4.96 0.29 0.98
N PRO A 61 3.69 0.11 0.57
CA PRO A 61 3.24 0.59 -0.73
C PRO A 61 3.43 2.09 -0.92
N THR A 62 3.77 2.48 -2.16
CA THR A 62 3.93 3.88 -2.56
C THR A 62 2.59 4.62 -2.58
N ASP A 63 2.60 5.94 -2.74
CA ASP A 63 1.37 6.74 -2.81
C ASP A 63 0.46 6.29 -3.97
N ASP A 64 1.05 5.97 -5.14
CA ASP A 64 0.36 5.44 -6.32
C ASP A 64 -0.56 4.24 -6.03
N PHE A 65 -0.23 3.42 -5.02
CA PHE A 65 -1.09 2.32 -4.59
C PHE A 65 -2.39 2.86 -3.97
N TYR A 66 -2.30 3.77 -3.01
CA TYR A 66 -3.46 4.35 -2.34
C TYR A 66 -4.26 5.30 -3.23
N GLU A 67 -3.62 5.93 -4.23
CA GLU A 67 -4.34 6.67 -5.27
C GLU A 67 -5.24 5.75 -6.11
N LYS A 68 -4.80 4.52 -6.39
CA LYS A 68 -5.62 3.49 -7.06
C LYS A 68 -6.72 2.98 -6.15
N GLU A 69 -6.44 2.77 -4.86
CA GLU A 69 -7.47 2.38 -3.89
C GLU A 69 -8.55 3.45 -3.77
N PHE A 70 -8.16 4.73 -3.73
CA PHE A 70 -9.09 5.86 -3.79
C PHE A 70 -10.01 5.76 -5.01
N HIS A 71 -9.42 5.47 -6.18
CA HIS A 71 -10.19 5.30 -7.40
C HIS A 71 -11.13 4.09 -7.36
N GLN A 72 -10.71 2.97 -6.77
CA GLN A 72 -11.55 1.77 -6.68
C GLN A 72 -12.70 1.92 -5.67
N ILE A 73 -12.53 2.75 -4.64
CA ILE A 73 -13.59 3.06 -3.66
C ILE A 73 -14.58 4.07 -4.23
N THR A 74 -14.08 5.13 -4.86
CA THR A 74 -14.89 6.30 -5.25
C THR A 74 -15.30 6.30 -6.72
N SER A 75 -14.69 5.49 -7.57
CA SER A 75 -14.76 5.56 -9.04
C SER A 75 -14.21 6.86 -9.66
N PHE A 76 -13.58 7.74 -8.86
CA PHE A 76 -12.99 9.00 -9.32
C PHE A 76 -11.46 8.95 -9.30
N PRO A 77 -10.77 9.65 -10.21
CA PRO A 77 -9.31 9.75 -10.14
C PRO A 77 -8.89 10.44 -8.85
N PHE A 78 -7.71 10.09 -8.33
CA PHE A 78 -7.14 10.80 -7.19
C PHE A 78 -6.96 12.29 -7.52
N PRO A 79 -7.36 13.21 -6.64
CA PRO A 79 -7.31 14.64 -6.92
C PRO A 79 -5.86 15.13 -7.05
N LYS A 80 -5.56 15.93 -8.08
CA LYS A 80 -4.21 16.47 -8.34
C LYS A 80 -3.62 17.28 -7.18
N GLU A 81 -4.48 17.92 -6.39
CA GLU A 81 -4.12 18.73 -5.23
C GLU A 81 -4.18 17.94 -3.92
N GLY A 82 -4.55 16.66 -3.99
CA GLY A 82 -4.60 15.74 -2.87
C GLY A 82 -3.22 15.34 -2.40
N ARG A 83 -3.10 15.08 -1.10
CA ARG A 83 -1.89 14.55 -0.48
C ARG A 83 -2.26 13.45 0.48
N ILE A 84 -1.63 12.30 0.34
CA ILE A 84 -1.72 11.24 1.36
C ILE A 84 -0.83 11.69 2.53
N ILE A 85 -1.45 11.88 3.69
CA ILE A 85 -0.75 12.33 4.90
C ILE A 85 -0.43 11.18 5.86
N ASP A 86 -1.17 10.08 5.75
CA ASP A 86 -0.94 8.86 6.52
C ASP A 86 -1.53 7.68 5.74
N LYS A 87 -0.90 6.50 5.84
CA LYS A 87 -1.27 5.34 5.04
C LYS A 87 -0.71 4.04 5.61
N ASP A 88 -1.49 2.98 5.51
CA ASP A 88 -1.05 1.63 5.89
C ASP A 88 -1.80 0.57 5.09
N ALA A 89 -1.14 -0.56 4.84
CA ALA A 89 -1.70 -1.67 4.10
C ALA A 89 -1.18 -3.01 4.62
N SER A 90 -2.05 -4.02 4.66
CA SER A 90 -1.64 -5.37 4.96
C SER A 90 -0.92 -5.99 3.76
N TYR A 91 -0.02 -6.93 4.04
CA TYR A 91 0.52 -7.76 2.97
C TYR A 91 -0.60 -8.62 2.37
N PRO A 92 -0.67 -8.78 1.03
CA PRO A 92 -1.66 -9.65 0.41
C PRO A 92 -1.51 -11.09 0.89
N ASP A 93 -2.62 -11.74 1.19
CA ASP A 93 -2.60 -13.16 1.51
C ASP A 93 -2.34 -14.02 0.24
N GLN A 94 -2.40 -15.35 0.38
CA GLN A 94 -2.17 -16.27 -0.74
C GLN A 94 -3.21 -16.17 -1.87
N HIS A 95 -4.36 -15.54 -1.61
CA HIS A 95 -5.42 -15.26 -2.58
C HIS A 95 -5.32 -13.85 -3.16
N GLY A 96 -4.40 -13.04 -2.63
CA GLY A 96 -4.21 -11.65 -3.02
C GLY A 96 -5.09 -10.69 -2.22
N ASP A 97 -5.67 -11.15 -1.11
CA ASP A 97 -6.54 -10.34 -0.27
C ASP A 97 -5.75 -9.45 0.68
N TYR A 98 -6.12 -8.18 0.74
CA TYR A 98 -5.45 -7.20 1.59
C TYR A 98 -6.43 -6.15 2.11
N SER A 99 -6.00 -5.47 3.16
CA SER A 99 -6.61 -4.25 3.66
C SER A 99 -5.71 -3.06 3.42
N ALA A 100 -6.28 -1.91 3.07
CA ALA A 100 -5.57 -0.67 2.85
C ALA A 100 -6.36 0.50 3.44
N CYS A 101 -5.65 1.39 4.13
CA CYS A 101 -6.20 2.61 4.70
C CYS A 101 -5.33 3.80 4.30
N ALA A 102 -5.96 4.92 3.97
CA ALA A 102 -5.24 6.18 3.76
C ALA A 102 -6.01 7.37 4.28
N ARG A 103 -5.27 8.30 4.87
CA ARG A 103 -5.74 9.62 5.28
C ARG A 103 -5.24 10.62 4.25
N ILE A 104 -6.19 11.29 3.60
CA ILE A 104 -5.95 12.15 2.44
C ILE A 104 -6.37 13.57 2.79
N LYS A 105 -5.52 14.53 2.46
CA LYS A 105 -5.80 15.95 2.61
C LYS A 105 -6.02 16.59 1.25
N VAL A 106 -7.12 17.30 1.10
CA VAL A 106 -7.54 17.98 -0.14
C VAL A 106 -8.01 19.41 0.17
N PRO A 107 -8.05 20.31 -0.82
CA PRO A 107 -8.72 21.60 -0.67
C PRO A 107 -10.21 21.45 -0.41
N ALA A 108 -10.82 22.43 0.28
CA ALA A 108 -12.22 22.36 0.67
C ALA A 108 -13.19 22.27 -0.52
N SER A 109 -12.86 22.90 -1.66
CA SER A 109 -13.64 22.78 -2.90
C SER A 109 -13.65 21.34 -3.42
N VAL A 110 -12.48 20.70 -3.45
CA VAL A 110 -12.30 19.30 -3.87
C VAL A 110 -12.99 18.35 -2.90
N TYR A 111 -12.88 18.58 -1.60
CA TYR A 111 -13.60 17.81 -0.58
C TYR A 111 -15.11 17.79 -0.84
N GLN A 112 -15.71 18.97 -1.07
CA GLN A 112 -17.15 19.09 -1.29
C GLN A 112 -17.58 18.43 -2.59
N HIS A 113 -16.76 18.55 -3.63
CA HIS A 113 -17.00 17.86 -4.90
C HIS A 113 -17.00 16.34 -4.72
N ILE A 114 -15.96 15.76 -4.09
CA ILE A 114 -15.88 14.31 -3.84
C ILE A 114 -17.06 13.85 -2.98
N LEU A 115 -17.40 14.59 -1.92
CA LEU A 115 -18.55 14.26 -1.06
C LEU A 115 -19.87 14.24 -1.85
N HIS A 116 -20.10 15.24 -2.69
CA HIS A 116 -21.32 15.32 -3.50
C HIS A 116 -21.43 14.12 -4.44
N GLU A 117 -20.37 13.84 -5.20
CA GLU A 117 -20.31 12.76 -6.16
C GLU A 117 -20.52 11.40 -5.51
N VAL A 118 -19.73 11.10 -4.46
CA VAL A 118 -19.80 9.83 -3.73
C VAL A 118 -21.15 9.65 -3.02
N ALA A 119 -21.79 10.73 -2.59
CA ALA A 119 -23.13 10.66 -2.00
C ALA A 119 -24.25 10.32 -3.01
N THR A 120 -23.97 10.43 -4.31
CA THR A 120 -24.90 10.01 -5.38
C THR A 120 -24.61 8.59 -5.89
N ASP A 121 -23.50 7.98 -5.49
CA ASP A 121 -23.14 6.61 -5.85
C ASP A 121 -24.05 5.61 -5.11
N THR A 122 -24.85 4.86 -5.87
CA THR A 122 -25.78 3.85 -5.34
C THR A 122 -25.09 2.60 -4.80
N THR A 123 -23.80 2.41 -5.09
CA THR A 123 -23.00 1.30 -4.57
C THR A 123 -22.46 1.56 -3.16
N LEU A 124 -22.67 2.78 -2.64
CA LEU A 124 -22.28 3.20 -1.30
C LEU A 124 -23.52 3.64 -0.51
N SER A 125 -23.63 3.14 0.71
CA SER A 125 -24.68 3.50 1.67
C SER A 125 -24.10 4.39 2.76
N ARG A 126 -24.89 5.38 3.20
CA ARG A 126 -24.54 6.18 4.37
C ARG A 126 -24.51 5.28 5.61
N VAL A 127 -23.46 5.41 6.40
CA VAL A 127 -23.26 4.65 7.64
C VAL A 127 -22.95 5.59 8.79
N THR A 128 -23.29 5.15 10.00
CA THR A 128 -22.90 5.88 11.21
C THR A 128 -21.66 5.22 11.79
N PHE A 129 -20.55 5.96 11.81
CA PHE A 129 -19.25 5.44 12.27
C PHE A 129 -19.31 4.81 13.68
N ALA A 130 -20.21 5.29 14.54
CA ALA A 130 -20.39 4.79 15.90
C ALA A 130 -21.07 3.41 16.00
N HIS A 131 -21.72 2.91 14.94
CA HIS A 131 -22.53 1.68 15.00
C HIS A 131 -22.10 0.58 13.99
N ASP A 132 -21.48 0.94 12.87
CA ASP A 132 -21.10 -0.02 11.81
C ASP A 132 -19.59 -0.36 11.84
N SER A 133 -19.10 -0.80 13.00
CA SER A 133 -17.67 -0.82 13.34
C SER A 133 -16.86 -2.05 12.95
N THR A 134 -17.37 -2.93 12.07
CA THR A 134 -16.70 -4.23 11.81
C THR A 134 -15.31 -4.10 11.18
N PHE A 135 -15.02 -2.98 10.51
CA PHE A 135 -13.70 -2.68 9.94
C PHE A 135 -12.83 -1.77 10.83
N ILE A 136 -13.41 -1.12 11.85
CA ILE A 136 -12.73 -0.15 12.71
C ILE A 136 -11.62 -0.82 13.55
N SER A 137 -11.70 -2.14 13.72
CA SER A 137 -10.70 -2.94 14.44
C SER A 137 -9.55 -3.46 13.59
N SER A 138 -9.49 -3.17 12.28
CA SER A 138 -8.34 -3.61 11.47
C SER A 138 -7.09 -2.81 11.85
N GLU A 139 -5.93 -3.47 11.81
CA GLU A 139 -4.65 -2.84 12.17
C GLU A 139 -4.38 -1.62 11.29
N GLN A 140 -4.68 -1.71 9.99
CA GLN A 140 -4.46 -0.63 9.02
C GLN A 140 -5.36 0.56 9.30
N PHE A 141 -6.62 0.32 9.67
CA PHE A 141 -7.52 1.40 10.05
C PHE A 141 -7.06 2.06 11.35
N ILE A 142 -6.65 1.27 12.35
CA ILE A 142 -6.14 1.80 13.63
C ILE A 142 -4.86 2.60 13.42
N ALA A 143 -3.92 2.12 12.60
CA ALA A 143 -2.68 2.83 12.31
C ALA A 143 -2.95 4.22 11.71
N VAL A 144 -3.90 4.29 10.77
CA VAL A 144 -4.17 5.51 9.99
C VAL A 144 -5.27 6.39 10.58
N ALA A 145 -6.15 5.87 11.45
CA ALA A 145 -7.32 6.60 11.96
C ALA A 145 -7.59 6.39 13.47
N GLY A 146 -6.82 5.54 14.17
CA GLY A 146 -7.05 5.11 15.56
C GLY A 146 -6.94 6.20 16.65
N GLY A 147 -6.71 7.46 16.28
CA GLY A 147 -6.78 8.61 17.17
C GLY A 147 -7.87 9.62 16.80
N ILE A 148 -8.69 9.34 15.79
CA ILE A 148 -9.75 10.24 15.34
C ILE A 148 -11.04 9.84 16.05
N GLU A 149 -11.58 10.77 16.83
CA GLU A 149 -12.86 10.55 17.50
C GLU A 149 -13.98 10.36 16.46
N PRO A 150 -14.90 9.40 16.67
CA PRO A 150 -16.08 9.19 15.84
C PRO A 150 -16.86 10.48 15.50
N ALA A 151 -16.96 11.40 16.46
CA ALA A 151 -17.68 12.66 16.31
C ALA A 151 -17.05 13.61 15.29
N LEU A 152 -15.79 13.39 14.91
CA LEU A 152 -15.09 14.18 13.89
C LEU A 152 -15.44 13.73 12.47
N PHE A 153 -16.09 12.59 12.27
CA PHE A 153 -16.61 12.18 10.96
C PHE A 153 -17.94 12.89 10.68
N ALA A 154 -17.91 13.89 9.81
CA ALA A 154 -19.12 14.61 9.39
C ALA A 154 -20.00 13.77 8.46
N HIS A 155 -19.38 12.97 7.59
CA HIS A 155 -20.07 12.03 6.71
C HIS A 155 -19.27 10.75 6.56
N SER A 156 -19.96 9.62 6.50
CA SER A 156 -19.34 8.33 6.26
C SER A 156 -20.21 7.51 5.32
N LEU A 157 -19.58 6.93 4.31
CA LEU A 157 -20.23 6.03 3.37
C LEU A 157 -19.45 4.71 3.31
N SER A 158 -20.18 3.62 3.11
CA SER A 158 -19.57 2.31 2.92
C SER A 158 -20.32 1.47 1.91
N GLY A 159 -19.64 0.48 1.35
CA GLY A 159 -20.24 -0.49 0.45
C GLY A 159 -19.46 -1.80 0.44
N GLY A 160 -19.94 -2.75 -0.35
CA GLY A 160 -19.47 -4.13 -0.29
C GLY A 160 -20.26 -4.97 0.71
N SER A 161 -19.74 -6.15 1.05
CA SER A 161 -20.42 -7.11 1.90
C SER A 161 -19.48 -7.62 2.97
N SER A 162 -19.84 -7.38 4.23
CA SER A 162 -19.15 -7.96 5.39
C SER A 162 -19.19 -9.49 5.40
N VAL A 163 -20.17 -10.10 4.71
CA VAL A 163 -20.26 -11.57 4.57
C VAL A 163 -19.19 -12.10 3.61
N MET A 164 -18.82 -11.29 2.62
CA MET A 164 -17.79 -11.64 1.64
C MET A 164 -16.43 -11.03 2.01
N ASN A 165 -16.22 -10.45 3.20
CA ASN A 165 -14.97 -9.75 3.58
C ASN A 165 -14.47 -8.67 2.60
N ALA A 166 -15.25 -8.30 1.59
CA ALA A 166 -14.96 -7.24 0.65
C ALA A 166 -15.69 -5.98 1.11
N TYR A 167 -14.94 -5.02 1.62
CA TYR A 167 -15.47 -3.82 2.25
C TYR A 167 -14.82 -2.57 1.69
N ARG A 168 -15.62 -1.53 1.45
CA ARG A 168 -15.17 -0.21 0.99
C ARG A 168 -15.75 0.83 1.93
N PHE A 169 -14.93 1.79 2.33
CA PHE A 169 -15.34 2.88 3.20
C PHE A 169 -14.66 4.18 2.79
N ILE A 170 -15.42 5.26 2.94
CA ILE A 170 -14.94 6.62 2.81
C ILE A 170 -15.58 7.49 3.90
N GLY A 171 -14.72 8.08 4.71
CA GLY A 171 -15.05 9.00 5.80
C GLY A 171 -14.59 10.41 5.49
N PHE A 172 -15.42 11.39 5.82
CA PHE A 172 -15.23 12.79 5.56
C PHE A 172 -15.19 13.53 6.90
N LEU A 173 -14.05 14.13 7.26
CA LEU A 173 -13.89 14.78 8.55
C LEU A 173 -14.50 16.18 8.59
N ALA A 174 -14.96 16.60 9.77
CA ALA A 174 -15.60 17.89 10.02
C ALA A 174 -14.71 19.10 9.67
N ASP A 175 -13.41 18.90 9.49
CA ASP A 175 -12.46 19.94 9.05
C ASP A 175 -12.60 20.34 7.57
N ARG A 176 -13.45 19.64 6.81
CA ARG A 176 -13.77 19.87 5.39
C ARG A 176 -12.58 19.81 4.44
N LYS A 177 -11.50 19.14 4.84
CA LYS A 177 -10.28 19.00 4.03
C LYS A 177 -9.64 17.63 4.16
N THR A 178 -10.09 16.81 5.11
CA THR A 178 -9.52 15.49 5.35
C THR A 178 -10.54 14.40 5.03
N ILE A 179 -10.10 13.44 4.22
CA ILE A 179 -10.85 12.27 3.80
C ILE A 179 -10.08 11.04 4.29
N ILE A 180 -10.79 10.03 4.75
CA ILE A 180 -10.23 8.72 5.11
C ILE A 180 -10.84 7.71 4.17
N ILE A 181 -10.01 6.91 3.54
CA ILE A 181 -10.47 5.77 2.76
C ILE A 181 -10.00 4.49 3.39
N TYR A 182 -10.82 3.46 3.28
CA TYR A 182 -10.47 2.12 3.71
C TYR A 182 -11.05 1.10 2.74
N ARG A 183 -10.27 0.09 2.40
CA ARG A 183 -10.74 -1.06 1.64
C ARG A 183 -10.15 -2.34 2.19
N CYS A 184 -10.98 -3.37 2.24
CA CYS A 184 -10.58 -4.77 2.39
C CYS A 184 -11.05 -5.50 1.13
N SER A 185 -10.17 -6.25 0.49
CA SER A 185 -10.52 -7.14 -0.63
C SER A 185 -10.81 -8.56 -0.14
N SER A 186 -11.57 -9.29 -0.95
CA SER A 186 -11.84 -10.73 -0.87
C SER A 186 -12.05 -11.28 -2.27
#